data_AF-A0A519PM74-F1
#
_entry.id   AF-A0A519PM74-F1
#
_cell.length_a   1.000
_cell.length_b   1.000
_cell.length_c   1.000
_cell.angle_alpha   90.00
_cell.angle_beta   90.00
_cell.angle_gamma   90.00
#
_symmetry.space_group_name_H-M   'P 1'
#
loop_
_entity.id
_entity.type
_entity.pdbx_description
1 polymer ?
#
loop_
_entity_poly.entity_id
_entity_poly.type
_entity_poly.pdbx_seq_one_letter_code
_entity_poly.pdbx_strand_id
1 'polypeptide(L)'
;MTAAPIASETPAAWLKRAGRPWSRLMTLGGLLAVADVAPAIGFAAGLALTISSFGTSLTAALPWLALMGVSLIARGLIGHAAVLTGARLGRAVKREVRGRVLADLFGRGRRSGDRLTAAVEGVSALDGYFSRFTALKMAAGLSPLLIIAAAAVASPVAAGVLLFTLLPFIAGMALAGTAAAGESRRQFEALERLSGLFIDRIRALPAILAFNAGARTTAEIARASDELERRTARVMRIAFLSSGVLEFFSALSVALIAVYCGFNLLRLLPFPVPETLDLPRAFFVLALAPEVYQPLRRLAAAYHDRQAAEAAAPSLVTPDT
;
A
#
# COMPACT_ATOMS: atom_id res chain seq x y z
N MET A 1 -20.27 -31.66 -27.93
CA MET A 1 -19.87 -32.01 -26.55
C MET A 1 -19.66 -30.71 -25.79
N THR A 2 -20.57 -30.45 -24.87
CA THR A 2 -20.77 -29.22 -24.11
C THR A 2 -19.65 -29.01 -23.10
N ALA A 3 -18.88 -27.93 -23.26
CA ALA A 3 -17.92 -27.49 -22.25
C ALA A 3 -18.67 -27.10 -20.98
N ALA A 4 -18.39 -27.81 -19.88
CA ALA A 4 -18.89 -27.45 -18.56
C ALA A 4 -18.38 -26.04 -18.16
N PRO A 5 -19.20 -25.23 -17.47
CA PRO A 5 -18.81 -23.88 -17.09
C PRO A 5 -17.73 -23.97 -16.00
N ILE A 6 -16.52 -23.51 -16.31
CA ILE A 6 -15.46 -23.32 -15.31
C ILE A 6 -16.01 -22.26 -14.34
N ALA A 7 -16.34 -22.64 -13.12
CA ALA A 7 -16.70 -21.69 -12.07
C ALA A 7 -15.53 -20.70 -11.93
N SER A 8 -15.73 -19.48 -12.41
CA SER A 8 -14.72 -18.43 -12.56
C SER A 8 -14.27 -17.94 -11.19
N GLU A 9 -13.27 -18.58 -10.59
CA GLU A 9 -12.65 -18.07 -9.38
C GLU A 9 -12.08 -16.68 -9.67
N THR A 10 -12.47 -15.69 -8.86
CA THR A 10 -11.92 -14.34 -9.02
C THR A 10 -10.42 -14.35 -8.69
N PRO A 11 -9.60 -13.51 -9.34
CA PRO A 11 -8.17 -13.40 -9.07
C PRO A 11 -7.82 -13.29 -7.57
N ALA A 12 -8.62 -12.52 -6.83
CA ALA A 12 -8.46 -12.35 -5.39
C ALA A 12 -8.75 -13.62 -4.57
N ALA A 13 -9.75 -14.42 -4.98
CA ALA A 13 -10.05 -15.70 -4.34
C ALA A 13 -8.92 -16.71 -4.57
N TRP A 14 -8.38 -16.75 -5.79
CA TRP A 14 -7.23 -17.60 -6.12
C TRP A 14 -6.00 -17.25 -5.29
N LEU A 15 -5.67 -15.95 -5.17
CA LEU A 15 -4.55 -15.49 -4.32
C LEU A 15 -4.74 -15.91 -2.85
N LYS A 16 -5.96 -15.81 -2.33
CA LYS A 16 -6.27 -16.25 -0.96
C LYS A 16 -6.05 -17.75 -0.81
N ARG A 17 -6.44 -18.56 -1.81
CA ARG A 17 -6.22 -20.01 -1.84
C ARG A 17 -4.74 -20.38 -1.92
N ALA A 18 -3.98 -19.70 -2.77
CA ALA A 18 -2.53 -19.91 -2.90
C ALA A 18 -1.76 -19.62 -1.61
N GLY A 19 -2.23 -18.65 -0.81
CA GLY A 19 -1.63 -18.32 0.49
C GLY A 19 -2.06 -19.21 1.67
N ARG A 20 -3.17 -19.95 1.57
CA ARG A 20 -3.75 -20.73 2.69
C ARG A 20 -2.75 -21.68 3.39
N PRO A 21 -1.92 -22.47 2.68
CA PRO A 21 -0.95 -23.35 3.32
C PRO A 21 0.05 -22.60 4.21
N TRP A 22 0.31 -21.33 3.88
CA TRP A 22 1.28 -20.45 4.54
C TRP A 22 0.61 -19.43 5.47
N SER A 23 -0.64 -19.67 5.87
CA SER A 23 -1.43 -18.78 6.73
C SER A 23 -0.72 -18.39 8.02
N ARG A 24 0.06 -19.31 8.63
CA ARG A 24 0.87 -19.03 9.83
C ARG A 24 1.95 -17.97 9.59
N LEU A 25 2.62 -17.98 8.43
CA LEU A 25 3.60 -16.95 8.09
C LEU A 25 2.92 -15.63 7.74
N MET A 26 1.75 -15.68 7.11
CA MET A 26 0.94 -14.49 6.83
C MET A 26 0.48 -13.80 8.12
N THR A 27 -0.04 -14.56 9.08
CA THR A 27 -0.46 -14.02 10.38
C THR A 27 0.73 -13.53 11.18
N LEU A 28 1.84 -14.27 11.22
CA LEU A 28 3.07 -13.83 11.89
C LEU A 28 3.60 -12.52 11.30
N GLY A 29 3.69 -12.42 9.96
CA GLY A 29 4.12 -11.19 9.29
C GLY A 29 3.20 -10.00 9.58
N GLY A 30 1.87 -10.22 9.57
CA GLY A 30 0.90 -9.22 9.98
C GLY A 30 1.04 -8.81 11.45
N LEU A 31 1.23 -9.78 12.35
CA LEU A 31 1.38 -9.52 13.79
C LEU A 31 2.65 -8.73 14.08
N LEU A 32 3.77 -9.05 13.41
CA LEU A 32 5.00 -8.26 13.49
C LEU A 32 4.79 -6.83 12.98
N ALA A 33 4.06 -6.65 11.88
CA ALA A 33 3.74 -5.33 11.35
C ALA A 33 2.84 -4.51 12.31
N VAL A 34 1.90 -5.16 13.01
CA VAL A 34 1.10 -4.53 14.07
C VAL A 34 1.95 -4.27 15.33
N ALA A 35 2.88 -5.17 15.67
CA ALA A 35 3.74 -5.05 16.83
C ALA A 35 4.68 -3.83 16.77
N ASP A 36 4.97 -3.28 15.58
CA ASP A 36 5.68 -2.00 15.37
C ASP A 36 5.04 -0.82 16.12
N VAL A 37 3.74 -0.92 16.45
CA VAL A 37 3.00 0.10 17.21
C VAL A 37 3.51 0.25 18.64
N ALA A 38 3.87 -0.84 19.31
CA ALA A 38 4.31 -0.78 20.70
C ALA A 38 5.63 0.01 20.86
N PRO A 39 6.68 -0.24 20.05
CA PRO A 39 7.86 0.62 20.01
C PRO A 39 7.55 2.07 19.61
N ALA A 40 6.62 2.32 18.69
CA ALA A 40 6.25 3.68 18.32
C ALA A 40 5.64 4.45 19.50
N ILE A 41 4.76 3.79 20.27
CA ILE A 41 4.18 4.34 21.50
C ILE A 41 5.27 4.54 22.57
N GLY A 42 6.14 3.55 22.76
CA GLY A 42 7.26 3.65 23.70
C GLY A 42 8.20 4.80 23.38
N PHE A 43 8.49 5.03 22.10
CA PHE A 43 9.28 6.16 21.63
C PHE A 43 8.59 7.49 21.89
N ALA A 44 7.30 7.62 21.57
CA ALA A 44 6.52 8.82 21.84
C ALA A 44 6.46 9.13 23.36
N ALA A 45 6.27 8.11 24.19
CA ALA A 45 6.25 8.26 25.65
C ALA A 45 7.62 8.69 26.18
N GLY A 46 8.69 8.03 25.74
CA GLY A 46 10.06 8.38 26.09
C GLY A 46 10.40 9.81 25.69
N LEU A 47 10.02 10.24 24.48
CA LEU A 47 10.22 11.62 24.01
C LEU A 47 9.51 12.63 24.90
N ALA A 48 8.22 12.42 25.14
CA ALA A 48 7.40 13.32 25.95
C ALA A 48 7.90 13.46 27.39
N LEU A 49 8.27 12.34 28.02
CA LEU A 49 8.76 12.33 29.39
C LEU A 49 10.17 12.91 29.50
N THR A 50 11.02 12.67 28.50
CA THR A 50 12.35 13.30 28.41
C THR A 50 12.20 14.81 28.38
N ILE A 51 11.35 15.36 27.49
CA ILE A 51 11.09 16.80 27.36
C ILE A 51 10.60 17.40 28.68
N SER A 52 9.70 16.71 29.39
CA SER A 52 9.21 17.19 30.68
C SER A 52 10.25 17.17 31.80
N SER A 53 11.23 16.25 31.73
CA SER A 53 12.28 16.10 32.75
C SER A 53 13.51 17.00 32.55
N PHE A 54 13.67 17.62 31.37
CA PHE A 54 14.78 18.54 31.11
C PHE A 54 14.81 19.75 32.05
N GLY A 55 13.67 20.16 32.60
CA GLY A 55 13.58 21.27 33.54
C GLY A 55 14.02 20.95 34.98
N THR A 56 14.19 19.68 35.34
CA THR A 56 14.53 19.27 36.72
C THR A 56 15.97 18.79 36.85
N SER A 57 16.39 17.77 36.10
CA SER A 57 17.79 17.29 36.08
C SER A 57 18.07 16.34 34.90
N LEU A 58 19.34 16.31 34.44
CA LEU A 58 19.76 15.40 33.37
C LEU A 58 19.65 13.91 33.76
N THR A 59 19.83 13.59 35.04
CA THR A 59 19.70 12.22 35.56
C THR A 59 18.26 11.74 35.60
N ALA A 60 17.28 12.65 35.78
CA ALA A 60 15.86 12.32 35.69
C ALA A 60 15.40 12.02 34.25
N ALA A 61 16.10 12.55 33.24
CA ALA A 61 15.82 12.31 31.83
C ALA A 61 16.41 10.98 31.31
N LEU A 62 17.46 10.47 31.96
CA LEU A 62 18.19 9.27 31.53
C LEU A 62 17.32 8.01 31.33
N PRO A 63 16.39 7.63 32.23
CA PRO A 63 15.53 6.45 32.00
C PRO A 63 14.60 6.63 30.79
N TRP A 64 14.13 7.84 30.51
CA TRP A 64 13.25 8.13 29.38
C TRP A 64 14.00 8.16 28.05
N LEU A 65 15.24 8.63 28.05
CA LEU A 65 16.17 8.49 26.93
C LEU A 65 16.49 7.01 26.65
N ALA A 66 16.71 6.21 27.68
CA ALA A 66 16.89 4.77 27.53
C ALA A 66 15.64 4.10 26.94
N LEU A 67 14.44 4.50 27.38
CA LEU A 67 13.18 4.02 26.80
C LEU A 67 13.07 4.38 25.31
N MET A 68 13.42 5.61 24.89
CA MET A 68 13.48 5.98 23.47
C MET A 68 14.45 5.10 22.70
N GLY A 69 15.67 4.92 23.22
CA GLY A 69 16.71 4.11 22.58
C GLY A 69 16.29 2.64 22.41
N VAL A 70 15.78 2.02 23.48
CA VAL A 70 15.26 0.65 23.45
C VAL A 70 14.08 0.54 22.48
N SER A 71 13.19 1.53 22.46
CA SER A 71 12.06 1.56 21.52
C SER A 71 12.54 1.62 20.06
N LEU A 72 13.53 2.45 19.73
CA LEU A 72 14.10 2.50 18.38
C LEU A 72 14.75 1.17 17.96
N ILE A 73 15.52 0.55 18.87
CA ILE A 73 16.15 -0.74 18.61
C ILE A 73 15.08 -1.82 18.41
N ALA A 74 14.07 -1.88 19.28
CA ALA A 74 12.96 -2.80 19.16
C ALA A 74 12.21 -2.61 17.84
N ARG A 75 11.98 -1.35 17.42
CA ARG A 75 11.37 -1.02 16.13
C ARG A 75 12.19 -1.56 14.96
N GLY A 76 13.50 -1.37 14.98
CA GLY A 76 14.42 -1.90 13.98
C GLY A 76 14.42 -3.43 13.90
N LEU A 77 14.43 -4.11 15.05
CA LEU A 77 14.40 -5.57 15.13
C LEU A 77 13.07 -6.15 14.64
N ILE A 78 11.94 -5.58 15.07
CA ILE A 78 10.59 -5.99 14.61
C ILE A 78 10.46 -5.76 13.10
N GLY A 79 10.88 -4.60 12.61
CA GLY A 79 10.88 -4.28 11.19
C GLY A 79 11.72 -5.28 10.38
N HIS A 80 12.92 -5.59 10.85
CA HIS A 80 13.79 -6.59 10.22
C HIS A 80 13.15 -8.00 10.20
N ALA A 81 12.57 -8.43 11.33
CA ALA A 81 11.87 -9.70 11.43
C ALA A 81 10.64 -9.76 10.50
N ALA A 82 9.91 -8.65 10.35
CA ALA A 82 8.79 -8.55 9.43
C ALA A 82 9.25 -8.71 7.96
N VAL A 83 10.34 -8.06 7.57
CA VAL A 83 10.92 -8.21 6.22
C VAL A 83 11.37 -9.65 5.97
N LEU A 84 12.06 -10.29 6.92
CA LEU A 84 12.49 -11.68 6.78
C LEU A 84 11.31 -12.64 6.65
N THR A 85 10.27 -12.45 7.46
CA THR A 85 9.05 -13.26 7.42
C THR A 85 8.32 -13.10 6.09
N GLY A 86 8.17 -11.87 5.62
CA GLY A 86 7.61 -11.56 4.31
C GLY A 86 8.40 -12.20 3.16
N ALA A 87 9.74 -12.08 3.19
CA ALA A 87 10.61 -12.70 2.18
C ALA A 87 10.54 -14.23 2.20
N ARG A 88 10.37 -14.86 3.37
CA ARG A 88 10.17 -16.33 3.48
C ARG A 88 8.83 -16.74 2.89
N LEU A 89 7.76 -16.02 3.22
CA LEU A 89 6.42 -16.25 2.70
C LEU A 89 6.37 -16.10 1.17
N GLY A 90 6.90 -15.01 0.61
CA GLY A 90 6.97 -14.79 -0.83
C GLY A 90 7.74 -15.91 -1.55
N ARG A 91 8.91 -16.33 -1.02
CA ARG A 91 9.68 -17.45 -1.57
C ARG A 91 8.91 -18.78 -1.52
N ALA A 92 8.22 -19.06 -0.42
CA ALA A 92 7.48 -20.29 -0.23
C ALA A 92 6.33 -20.42 -1.23
N VAL A 93 5.49 -19.38 -1.34
CA VAL A 93 4.37 -19.35 -2.30
C VAL A 93 4.88 -19.43 -3.74
N LYS A 94 5.94 -18.68 -4.09
CA LYS A 94 6.52 -18.74 -5.44
C LYS A 94 7.03 -20.12 -5.82
N ARG A 95 7.71 -20.82 -4.90
CA ARG A 95 8.21 -22.19 -5.13
C ARG A 95 7.06 -23.15 -5.40
N GLU A 96 6.00 -23.06 -4.60
CA GLU A 96 4.83 -23.93 -4.73
C GLU A 96 4.06 -23.67 -6.04
N VAL A 97 3.73 -22.42 -6.34
CA VAL A 97 3.02 -22.05 -7.58
C VAL A 97 3.87 -22.40 -8.80
N ARG A 98 5.18 -22.10 -8.79
CA ARG A 98 6.07 -22.48 -9.89
C ARG A 98 6.13 -23.98 -10.10
N GLY A 99 6.19 -24.77 -9.02
CA GLY A 99 6.17 -26.23 -9.10
C GLY A 99 4.92 -26.75 -9.80
N ARG A 100 3.74 -26.21 -9.48
CA ARG A 100 2.46 -26.59 -10.12
C ARG A 100 2.43 -26.22 -11.60
N VAL A 101 2.85 -25.00 -11.95
CA VAL A 101 2.87 -24.54 -13.36
C VAL A 101 3.85 -25.35 -14.19
N LEU A 102 5.04 -25.65 -13.67
CA LEU A 102 6.03 -26.49 -14.36
C LEU A 102 5.58 -27.95 -14.49
N ALA A 103 4.98 -28.51 -13.44
CA ALA A 103 4.44 -29.88 -13.50
C ALA A 103 3.36 -30.03 -14.58
N ASP A 104 2.48 -29.03 -14.72
CA ASP A 104 1.49 -29.03 -15.80
C ASP A 104 2.13 -28.86 -17.20
N LEU A 105 3.13 -27.96 -17.32
CA LEU A 105 3.87 -27.73 -18.56
C LEU A 105 4.56 -29.01 -19.08
N PHE A 106 5.21 -29.76 -18.19
CA PHE A 106 5.94 -30.98 -18.57
C PHE A 106 5.05 -32.24 -18.55
N GLY A 107 4.00 -32.29 -17.75
CA GLY A 107 3.12 -33.45 -17.60
C GLY A 107 2.05 -33.60 -18.67
N ARG A 108 1.55 -32.50 -19.25
CA ARG A 108 0.46 -32.53 -20.25
C ARG A 108 0.92 -32.31 -21.70
N GLY A 109 2.22 -32.26 -21.97
CA GLY A 109 2.79 -32.11 -23.32
C GLY A 109 2.48 -30.78 -24.04
N ARG A 110 1.71 -29.88 -23.42
CA ARG A 110 1.40 -28.55 -23.97
C ARG A 110 2.57 -27.60 -23.73
N ARG A 111 3.62 -27.74 -24.53
CA ARG A 111 4.69 -26.72 -24.67
C ARG A 111 4.09 -25.48 -25.33
N SER A 112 3.46 -24.64 -24.53
CA SER A 112 2.94 -23.34 -24.96
C SER A 112 3.79 -22.25 -24.33
N GLY A 113 4.28 -21.31 -25.14
CA GLY A 113 5.09 -20.17 -24.68
C GLY A 113 4.43 -19.41 -23.52
N ASP A 114 3.11 -19.30 -23.55
CA ASP A 114 2.29 -18.65 -22.51
C ASP A 114 2.49 -19.26 -21.12
N ARG A 115 2.66 -20.59 -21.02
CA ARG A 115 2.90 -21.30 -19.75
C ARG A 115 4.31 -21.06 -19.21
N LEU A 116 5.29 -20.91 -20.10
CA LEU A 116 6.66 -20.55 -19.71
C LEU A 116 6.72 -19.11 -19.19
N THR A 117 6.06 -18.18 -19.87
CA THR A 117 5.90 -16.79 -19.42
C THR A 117 5.19 -16.73 -18.06
N ALA A 118 4.11 -17.51 -17.87
CA ALA A 118 3.43 -17.60 -16.58
C ALA A 118 4.35 -18.11 -15.44
N ALA A 119 5.19 -19.12 -15.70
CA ALA A 119 6.12 -19.68 -14.71
C ALA A 119 7.22 -18.70 -14.27
N VAL A 120 7.60 -17.77 -15.15
CA VAL A 120 8.64 -16.77 -14.91
C VAL A 120 8.04 -15.46 -14.42
N GLU A 121 7.29 -14.77 -15.26
CA GLU A 121 6.73 -13.43 -15.01
C GLU A 121 5.54 -13.48 -14.07
N GLY A 122 4.57 -14.37 -14.33
CA GLY A 122 3.36 -14.51 -13.52
C GLY A 122 3.69 -14.86 -12.06
N VAL A 123 4.58 -15.84 -11.85
CA VAL A 123 5.03 -16.21 -10.50
C VAL A 123 5.81 -15.07 -9.83
N SER A 124 6.61 -14.32 -10.57
CA SER A 124 7.39 -13.22 -10.00
C SER A 124 6.51 -12.05 -9.55
N ALA A 125 5.38 -11.81 -10.23
CA ALA A 125 4.39 -10.82 -9.85
C ALA A 125 3.73 -11.08 -8.48
N LEU A 126 3.75 -12.34 -7.99
CA LEU A 126 3.20 -12.69 -6.67
C LEU A 126 4.07 -12.21 -5.49
N ASP A 127 5.35 -11.90 -5.72
CA ASP A 127 6.31 -11.67 -4.64
C ASP A 127 5.90 -10.51 -3.74
N GLY A 128 5.57 -9.36 -4.32
CA GLY A 128 5.18 -8.16 -3.58
C GLY A 128 3.90 -8.37 -2.75
N TYR A 129 2.91 -9.08 -3.32
CA TYR A 129 1.64 -9.33 -2.65
C TYR A 129 1.80 -10.14 -1.35
N PHE A 130 2.58 -11.22 -1.43
CA PHE A 130 2.80 -12.11 -0.29
C PHE A 130 3.88 -11.61 0.66
N SER A 131 4.94 -10.95 0.16
CA SER A 131 6.03 -10.47 1.01
C SER A 131 5.73 -9.15 1.74
N ARG A 132 4.90 -8.27 1.18
CA ARG A 132 4.61 -6.93 1.75
C ARG A 132 3.13 -6.66 1.95
N PHE A 133 2.33 -6.74 0.89
CA PHE A 133 0.93 -6.28 0.91
C PHE A 133 0.10 -6.97 1.99
N THR A 134 0.24 -8.29 2.14
CA THR A 134 -0.51 -9.07 3.14
C THR A 134 -0.30 -8.58 4.57
N ALA A 135 0.96 -8.34 4.97
CA ALA A 135 1.29 -7.85 6.31
C ALA A 135 0.80 -6.41 6.52
N LEU A 136 1.03 -5.55 5.52
CA LEU A 136 0.61 -4.15 5.55
C LEU A 136 -0.90 -3.98 5.63
N LYS A 137 -1.67 -4.88 5.00
CA LYS A 137 -3.14 -4.86 5.07
C LYS A 137 -3.65 -5.02 6.50
N MET A 138 -3.03 -5.91 7.28
CA MET A 138 -3.41 -6.12 8.68
C MET A 138 -3.00 -4.94 9.55
N ALA A 139 -1.78 -4.42 9.36
CA ALA A 139 -1.28 -3.25 10.07
C ALA A 139 -2.12 -1.99 9.77
N ALA A 140 -2.48 -1.73 8.52
CA ALA A 140 -3.32 -0.59 8.15
C ALA A 140 -4.73 -0.63 8.76
N GLY A 141 -5.25 -1.81 9.10
CA GLY A 141 -6.53 -1.95 9.78
C GLY A 141 -6.44 -1.77 11.30
N LEU A 142 -5.44 -2.38 11.93
CA LEU A 142 -5.34 -2.43 13.40
C LEU A 142 -4.49 -1.30 13.99
N SER A 143 -3.34 -0.99 13.38
CA SER A 143 -2.36 -0.06 13.95
C SER A 143 -2.92 1.35 14.18
N PRO A 144 -3.68 1.97 13.27
CA PRO A 144 -4.27 3.29 13.51
C PRO A 144 -5.19 3.30 14.74
N LEU A 145 -5.99 2.25 14.91
CA LEU A 145 -6.91 2.12 16.04
C LEU A 145 -6.16 1.97 17.37
N LEU A 146 -5.09 1.17 17.39
CA LEU A 146 -4.24 1.00 18.58
C LEU A 146 -3.53 2.30 18.97
N ILE A 147 -3.03 3.05 17.98
CA ILE A 147 -2.38 4.35 18.23
C ILE A 147 -3.39 5.39 18.72
N ILE A 148 -4.58 5.45 18.13
CA ILE A 148 -5.67 6.33 18.60
C ILE A 148 -6.09 5.95 20.02
N ALA A 149 -6.21 4.66 20.33
CA ALA A 149 -6.52 4.20 21.68
C ALA A 149 -5.44 4.62 22.69
N ALA A 150 -4.16 4.51 22.34
CA ALA A 150 -3.07 5.00 23.16
C ALA A 150 -3.12 6.53 23.35
N ALA A 151 -3.41 7.28 22.27
CA ALA A 151 -3.59 8.73 22.33
C ALA A 151 -4.78 9.12 23.24
N ALA A 152 -5.87 8.34 23.24
CA ALA A 152 -7.05 8.60 24.06
C ALA A 152 -6.78 8.51 25.56
N VAL A 153 -5.80 7.71 25.99
CA VAL A 153 -5.37 7.66 27.40
C VAL A 153 -4.75 8.98 27.85
N ALA A 154 -4.07 9.70 26.94
CA ALA A 154 -3.46 10.99 27.24
C ALA A 154 -4.40 12.17 26.96
N SER A 155 -5.18 12.12 25.88
CA SER A 155 -6.18 13.11 25.51
C SER A 155 -7.31 12.50 24.68
N PRO A 156 -8.52 12.29 25.25
CA PRO A 156 -9.67 11.83 24.50
C PRO A 156 -10.09 12.78 23.37
N VAL A 157 -9.90 14.09 23.56
CA VAL A 157 -10.27 15.10 22.53
C VAL A 157 -9.36 14.98 21.31
N ALA A 158 -8.05 14.89 21.52
CA ALA A 158 -7.12 14.73 20.40
C ALA A 158 -7.28 13.37 19.70
N ALA A 159 -7.62 12.31 20.44
CA ALA A 159 -8.01 11.03 19.84
C ALA A 159 -9.29 11.17 18.97
N GLY A 160 -10.25 11.98 19.40
CA GLY A 160 -11.43 12.35 18.61
C GLY A 160 -11.05 13.08 17.32
N VAL A 161 -10.12 14.04 17.38
CA VAL A 161 -9.59 14.74 16.19
C VAL A 161 -8.92 13.75 15.25
N LEU A 162 -8.06 12.86 15.75
CA LEU A 162 -7.41 11.82 14.95
C LEU A 162 -8.42 10.92 14.25
N LEU A 163 -9.45 10.46 14.97
CA LEU A 163 -10.52 9.65 14.39
C LEU A 163 -11.28 10.42 13.31
N PHE A 164 -11.66 11.68 13.60
CA PHE A 164 -12.38 12.53 12.67
C PHE A 164 -11.60 12.76 11.37
N THR A 165 -10.30 13.00 11.44
CA THR A 165 -9.45 13.19 10.24
C THR A 165 -9.09 11.87 9.55
N LEU A 166 -9.13 10.73 10.26
CA LEU A 166 -8.89 9.41 9.68
C LEU A 166 -10.01 8.96 8.74
N LEU A 167 -11.28 9.29 9.02
CA LEU A 167 -12.42 8.94 8.16
C LEU A 167 -12.26 9.47 6.71
N PRO A 168 -12.09 10.79 6.47
CA PRO A 168 -11.92 11.32 5.13
C PRO A 168 -10.59 10.88 4.51
N PHE A 169 -9.55 10.62 5.30
CA PHE A 169 -8.29 10.03 4.80
C PHE A 169 -8.54 8.65 4.16
N ILE A 170 -9.28 7.76 4.84
CA ILE A 170 -9.63 6.43 4.32
C ILE A 170 -10.53 6.55 3.08
N ALA A 171 -11.51 7.46 3.12
CA ALA A 171 -12.36 7.73 1.96
C ALA A 171 -11.54 8.22 0.74
N GLY A 172 -10.61 9.14 0.96
CA GLY A 172 -9.68 9.65 -0.05
C GLY A 172 -8.86 8.53 -0.67
N MET A 173 -8.34 7.61 0.14
CA MET A 173 -7.62 6.43 -0.34
C MET A 173 -8.49 5.50 -1.21
N ALA A 174 -9.72 5.23 -0.79
CA ALA A 174 -10.63 4.35 -1.54
C ALA A 174 -11.04 4.96 -2.89
N LEU A 175 -11.36 6.25 -2.91
CA LEU A 175 -11.72 6.99 -4.13
C LEU A 175 -10.52 7.12 -5.07
N ALA A 176 -9.36 7.47 -4.55
CA ALA A 176 -8.13 7.55 -5.31
C ALA A 176 -7.76 6.22 -5.97
N GLY A 177 -7.79 5.12 -5.21
CA GLY A 177 -7.42 3.80 -5.70
C GLY A 177 -8.33 3.32 -6.83
N THR A 178 -9.63 3.54 -6.71
CA THR A 178 -10.61 3.16 -7.73
C THR A 178 -10.51 4.03 -8.98
N ALA A 179 -10.37 5.35 -8.83
CA ALA A 179 -10.18 6.28 -9.95
C ALA A 179 -8.87 6.02 -10.70
N ALA A 180 -7.77 5.79 -9.98
CA ALA A 180 -6.46 5.51 -10.56
C ALA A 180 -6.47 4.19 -11.35
N ALA A 181 -7.07 3.13 -10.79
CA ALA A 181 -7.21 1.84 -11.47
C ALA A 181 -8.02 1.96 -12.77
N GLY A 182 -9.13 2.71 -12.74
CA GLY A 182 -9.97 2.94 -13.91
C GLY A 182 -9.27 3.67 -15.04
N GLU A 183 -8.57 4.78 -14.75
CA GLU A 183 -7.89 5.55 -15.79
C GLU A 183 -6.61 4.86 -16.28
N SER A 184 -5.90 4.14 -15.39
CA SER A 184 -4.75 3.31 -15.78
C SER A 184 -5.17 2.22 -16.76
N ARG A 185 -6.31 1.55 -16.53
CA ARG A 185 -6.84 0.55 -17.48
C ARG A 185 -7.10 1.17 -18.87
N ARG A 186 -7.72 2.34 -18.92
CA ARG A 186 -7.99 3.06 -20.19
C ARG A 186 -6.71 3.51 -20.88
N GLN A 187 -5.69 3.93 -20.12
CA GLN A 187 -4.37 4.27 -20.65
C GLN A 187 -3.70 3.04 -21.27
N PHE A 188 -3.75 1.88 -20.59
CA PHE A 188 -3.21 0.62 -21.13
C PHE A 188 -3.91 0.21 -22.44
N GLU A 189 -5.25 0.30 -22.50
CA GLU A 189 -6.01 0.01 -23.73
C GLU A 189 -5.67 0.98 -24.87
N ALA A 190 -5.38 2.25 -24.58
CA ALA A 190 -4.91 3.22 -25.57
C ALA A 190 -3.51 2.87 -26.09
N LEU A 191 -2.61 2.44 -25.20
CA LEU A 191 -1.26 1.98 -25.56
C LEU A 191 -1.31 0.74 -26.45
N GLU A 192 -2.09 -0.28 -26.07
CA GLU A 192 -2.27 -1.51 -26.86
C GLU A 192 -2.77 -1.19 -28.28
N ARG A 193 -3.76 -0.29 -28.40
CA ARG A 193 -4.28 0.15 -29.70
C ARG A 193 -3.24 0.89 -30.54
N LEU A 194 -2.44 1.77 -29.93
CA LEU A 194 -1.35 2.45 -30.64
C LEU A 194 -0.29 1.46 -31.13
N SER A 195 0.12 0.51 -30.27
CA SER A 195 1.08 -0.53 -30.62
C SER A 195 0.56 -1.44 -31.75
N GLY A 196 -0.71 -1.84 -31.69
CA GLY A 196 -1.36 -2.61 -32.75
C GLY A 196 -1.36 -1.86 -34.09
N LEU A 197 -1.82 -0.60 -34.09
CA LEU A 197 -1.79 0.26 -35.27
C LEU A 197 -0.38 0.37 -35.85
N PHE A 198 0.63 0.64 -35.02
CA PHE A 198 2.01 0.80 -35.46
C PHE A 198 2.56 -0.46 -36.15
N ILE A 199 2.31 -1.64 -35.57
CA ILE A 199 2.74 -2.92 -36.13
C ILE A 199 2.01 -3.22 -37.45
N ASP A 200 0.71 -2.94 -37.52
CA ASP A 200 -0.07 -3.09 -38.76
C ASP A 200 0.45 -2.16 -39.87
N ARG A 201 0.82 -0.92 -39.53
CA ARG A 201 1.40 0.02 -40.49
C ARG A 201 2.79 -0.38 -40.97
N ILE A 202 3.64 -0.93 -40.09
CA ILE A 202 4.94 -1.48 -40.49
C ILE A 202 4.77 -2.63 -41.48
N ARG A 203 3.82 -3.55 -41.22
CA ARG A 203 3.55 -4.69 -42.10
C ARG A 203 2.98 -4.28 -43.46
N ALA A 204 2.14 -3.24 -43.49
CA ALA A 204 1.50 -2.73 -44.70
C ALA A 204 2.31 -1.64 -45.42
N LEU A 205 3.54 -1.34 -44.98
CA LEU A 205 4.34 -0.23 -45.48
C LEU A 205 4.51 -0.22 -47.02
N PRO A 206 4.78 -1.35 -47.70
CA PRO A 206 4.88 -1.37 -49.17
C PRO A 206 3.59 -0.92 -49.86
N ALA A 207 2.42 -1.33 -49.35
CA ALA A 207 1.13 -0.92 -49.89
C ALA A 207 0.85 0.57 -49.63
N ILE A 208 1.18 1.06 -48.43
CA ILE A 208 1.02 2.48 -48.09
C ILE A 208 1.83 3.36 -49.04
N LEU A 209 3.06 2.95 -49.38
CA LEU A 209 3.92 3.66 -50.34
C LEU A 209 3.38 3.55 -51.77
N ALA A 210 2.94 2.36 -52.21
CA ALA A 210 2.39 2.16 -53.55
C ALA A 210 1.17 3.03 -53.85
N PHE A 211 0.33 3.31 -52.84
CA PHE A 211 -0.85 4.16 -52.97
C PHE A 211 -0.63 5.62 -52.50
N ASN A 212 0.61 6.02 -52.19
CA ASN A 212 0.96 7.34 -51.66
C ASN A 212 0.11 7.77 -50.44
N ALA A 213 -0.24 6.81 -49.58
CA ALA A 213 -1.13 7.00 -48.42
C ALA A 213 -0.38 7.38 -47.13
N GLY A 214 0.87 7.83 -47.23
CA GLY A 214 1.75 8.14 -46.10
C GLY A 214 1.17 9.20 -45.17
N ALA A 215 0.78 10.37 -45.69
CA ALA A 215 0.23 11.46 -44.90
C ALA A 215 -1.04 11.06 -44.12
N ARG A 216 -1.93 10.27 -44.74
CA ARG A 216 -3.12 9.73 -44.08
C ARG A 216 -2.75 8.81 -42.92
N THR A 217 -1.79 7.91 -43.15
CA THR A 217 -1.33 6.97 -42.12
C THR A 217 -0.68 7.71 -40.95
N THR A 218 0.15 8.72 -41.22
CA THR A 218 0.75 9.57 -40.20
C THR A 218 -0.31 10.29 -39.36
N ALA A 219 -1.37 10.83 -39.99
CA ALA A 219 -2.46 11.47 -39.27
C ALA A 219 -3.24 10.51 -38.36
N GLU A 220 -3.42 9.25 -38.79
CA GLU A 220 -4.06 8.22 -37.96
C GLU A 220 -3.20 7.84 -36.75
N ILE A 221 -1.89 7.67 -36.92
CA ILE A 221 -0.96 7.41 -35.81
C ILE A 221 -0.93 8.61 -34.86
N ALA A 222 -0.86 9.85 -35.38
CA ALA A 222 -0.86 11.06 -34.56
C ALA A 222 -2.09 11.14 -33.66
N ARG A 223 -3.29 10.85 -34.17
CA ARG A 223 -4.52 10.82 -33.35
C ARG A 223 -4.48 9.78 -32.22
N ALA A 224 -3.91 8.60 -32.50
CA ALA A 224 -3.75 7.55 -31.50
C ALA A 224 -2.72 7.93 -30.42
N SER A 225 -1.62 8.57 -30.83
CA SER A 225 -0.61 9.14 -29.92
C SER A 225 -1.21 10.24 -29.03
N ASP A 226 -1.98 11.19 -29.60
CA ASP A 226 -2.64 12.25 -28.84
C ASP A 226 -3.62 11.70 -27.80
N GLU A 227 -4.33 10.61 -28.13
CA GLU A 227 -5.21 9.94 -27.17
C GLU A 227 -4.41 9.31 -26.03
N LEU A 228 -3.30 8.62 -26.33
CA LEU A 228 -2.41 8.07 -25.30
C LEU A 228 -1.83 9.18 -24.41
N GLU A 229 -1.41 10.31 -24.98
CA GLU A 229 -0.91 11.46 -24.22
C GLU A 229 -1.97 11.99 -23.25
N ARG A 230 -3.19 12.25 -23.74
CA ARG A 230 -4.31 12.72 -22.89
C ARG A 230 -4.63 11.74 -21.75
N ARG A 231 -4.60 10.43 -22.02
CA ARG A 231 -4.83 9.39 -21.00
C ARG A 231 -3.72 9.36 -19.96
N THR A 232 -2.48 9.44 -20.40
CA THR A 232 -1.31 9.47 -19.52
C THR A 232 -1.37 10.70 -18.61
N ALA A 233 -1.71 11.87 -19.14
CA ALA A 233 -1.89 13.09 -18.36
C ALA A 233 -3.00 12.95 -17.30
N ARG A 234 -4.11 12.27 -17.61
CA ARG A 234 -5.19 12.01 -16.62
C ARG A 234 -4.73 11.07 -15.51
N VAL A 235 -4.01 10.00 -15.83
CA VAL A 235 -3.44 9.08 -14.82
C VAL A 235 -2.51 9.85 -13.87
N MET A 236 -1.60 10.67 -14.42
CA MET A 236 -0.68 11.48 -13.61
C MET A 236 -1.41 12.50 -12.73
N ARG A 237 -2.46 13.15 -13.24
CA ARG A 237 -3.30 14.08 -12.45
C ARG A 237 -3.98 13.36 -11.27
N ILE A 238 -4.53 12.17 -11.51
CA ILE A 238 -5.17 11.37 -10.45
C ILE A 238 -4.13 10.91 -9.42
N ALA A 239 -2.96 10.45 -9.87
CA ALA A 239 -1.88 10.00 -8.98
C ALA A 239 -1.33 11.14 -8.10
N PHE A 240 -1.21 12.36 -8.66
CA PHE A 240 -0.80 13.53 -7.89
C PHE A 240 -1.88 13.95 -6.89
N LEU A 241 -3.15 14.00 -7.33
CA LEU A 241 -4.26 14.38 -6.44
C LEU A 241 -4.45 13.37 -5.31
N SER A 242 -4.32 12.07 -5.59
CA SER A 242 -4.41 11.04 -4.56
C SER A 242 -3.31 11.19 -3.51
N SER A 243 -2.04 11.32 -3.93
CA SER A 243 -0.94 11.54 -2.98
C SER A 243 -1.11 12.86 -2.21
N GLY A 244 -1.60 13.90 -2.88
CA GLY A 244 -1.86 15.20 -2.27
C GLY A 244 -2.94 15.13 -1.19
N VAL A 245 -4.03 14.40 -1.43
CA VAL A 245 -5.10 14.19 -0.44
C VAL A 245 -4.59 13.43 0.79
N LEU A 246 -3.78 12.38 0.58
CA LEU A 246 -3.21 11.60 1.69
C LEU A 246 -2.29 12.48 2.55
N GLU A 247 -1.38 13.24 1.94
CA GLU A 247 -0.48 14.12 2.70
C GLU A 247 -1.22 15.30 3.33
N PHE A 248 -2.24 15.87 2.66
CA PHE A 248 -3.06 16.95 3.21
C PHE A 248 -3.74 16.55 4.51
N PHE A 249 -4.43 15.41 4.55
CA PHE A 249 -5.11 14.97 5.78
C PHE A 249 -4.14 14.56 6.88
N SER A 250 -3.00 13.95 6.54
CA SER A 250 -1.95 13.66 7.51
C SER A 250 -1.39 14.95 8.13
N ALA A 251 -1.06 15.95 7.32
CA ALA A 251 -0.53 17.23 7.78
C ALA A 251 -1.58 18.04 8.55
N LEU A 252 -2.82 18.09 8.06
CA LEU A 252 -3.94 18.76 8.71
C LEU A 252 -4.20 18.18 10.10
N SER A 253 -4.17 16.85 10.23
CA SER A 253 -4.37 16.20 11.53
C SER A 253 -3.29 16.57 12.54
N VAL A 254 -2.01 16.50 12.13
CA VAL A 254 -0.88 16.93 12.99
C VAL A 254 -0.99 18.41 13.36
N ALA A 255 -1.36 19.28 12.41
CA ALA A 255 -1.55 20.71 12.66
C ALA A 255 -2.70 20.98 13.65
N LEU A 256 -3.85 20.34 13.48
CA LEU A 256 -4.99 20.47 14.39
C LEU A 256 -4.63 20.02 15.82
N ILE A 257 -3.89 18.93 15.95
CA ILE A 257 -3.42 18.42 17.25
C ILE A 257 -2.41 19.39 17.87
N ALA A 258 -1.45 19.90 17.08
CA ALA A 258 -0.48 20.87 17.57
C ALA A 258 -1.16 22.16 18.07
N VAL A 259 -2.12 22.68 17.31
CA VAL A 259 -2.92 23.86 17.69
C VAL A 259 -3.71 23.57 18.96
N TYR A 260 -4.46 22.46 19.01
CA TYR A 260 -5.25 22.08 20.19
C TYR A 260 -4.37 21.95 21.44
N CYS A 261 -3.29 21.17 21.35
CA CYS A 261 -2.35 20.98 22.46
C CYS A 261 -1.73 22.30 22.92
N GLY A 262 -1.32 23.17 21.99
CA GLY A 262 -0.72 24.47 22.31
C GLY A 262 -1.68 25.40 23.06
N PHE A 263 -2.90 25.59 22.55
CA PHE A 263 -3.89 26.43 23.22
C PHE A 263 -4.38 25.83 24.56
N ASN A 264 -4.48 24.50 24.67
CA ASN A 264 -4.85 23.83 25.91
C ASN A 264 -3.77 24.04 26.99
N LEU A 265 -2.49 23.84 26.65
CA LEU A 265 -1.36 24.07 27.56
C LEU A 265 -1.30 25.50 28.09
N LEU A 266 -1.59 26.48 27.23
CA LEU A 266 -1.62 27.90 27.62
C LEU A 266 -2.91 28.30 28.36
N ARG A 267 -3.91 27.40 28.46
CA ARG A 267 -5.25 27.67 28.99
C ARG A 267 -5.95 28.83 28.27
N LEU A 268 -5.68 28.99 26.98
CA LEU A 268 -6.22 30.06 26.13
C LEU A 268 -7.41 29.59 25.27
N LEU A 269 -7.99 28.43 25.58
CA LEU A 269 -9.12 27.91 24.80
C LEU A 269 -10.39 28.73 25.08
N PRO A 270 -11.10 29.20 24.03
CA PRO A 270 -12.28 30.05 24.19
C PRO A 270 -13.55 29.27 24.60
N PHE A 271 -13.46 27.95 24.78
CA PHE A 271 -14.55 27.06 25.13
C PHE A 271 -14.15 26.11 26.27
N PRO A 272 -15.11 25.63 27.09
CA PRO A 272 -14.84 24.68 28.14
C PRO A 272 -14.43 23.32 27.55
N VAL A 273 -13.31 22.78 28.03
CA VAL A 273 -12.79 21.48 27.60
C VAL A 273 -12.85 20.51 28.79
N PRO A 274 -13.25 19.24 28.58
CA PRO A 274 -13.36 18.26 29.66
C PRO A 274 -12.01 17.85 30.26
N GLU A 275 -10.89 18.33 29.72
CA GLU A 275 -9.54 17.96 30.14
C GLU A 275 -8.57 19.14 30.15
N THR A 276 -7.61 19.05 31.06
CA THR A 276 -6.41 19.91 31.09
C THR A 276 -5.22 19.06 30.68
N LEU A 277 -4.54 19.44 29.59
CA LEU A 277 -3.33 18.76 29.14
C LEU A 277 -2.12 19.29 29.89
N ASP A 278 -1.31 18.36 30.38
CA ASP A 278 0.05 18.63 30.85
C ASP A 278 1.03 18.47 29.68
N LEU A 279 2.22 19.07 29.81
CA LEU A 279 3.28 19.05 28.79
C LEU A 279 3.60 17.62 28.28
N PRO A 280 3.78 16.59 29.14
CA PRO A 280 4.04 15.23 28.66
C PRO A 280 2.88 14.68 27.81
N ARG A 281 1.63 14.89 28.22
CA ARG A 281 0.46 14.38 27.49
C ARG A 281 0.33 15.05 26.12
N ALA A 282 0.54 16.36 26.07
CA ALA A 282 0.52 17.13 24.82
C ALA A 282 1.58 16.65 23.82
N PHE A 283 2.83 16.50 24.25
CA PHE A 283 3.91 16.01 23.40
C PHE A 283 3.74 14.55 22.99
N PHE A 284 3.23 13.71 23.88
CA PHE A 284 2.98 12.29 23.60
C PHE A 284 1.97 12.14 22.45
N VAL A 285 0.83 12.82 22.54
CA VAL A 285 -0.20 12.79 21.49
C VAL A 285 0.30 13.42 20.20
N LEU A 286 1.05 14.51 20.28
CA LEU A 286 1.65 15.16 19.11
C LEU A 286 2.63 14.23 18.38
N ALA A 287 3.42 13.46 19.11
CA ALA A 287 4.34 12.48 18.53
C ALA A 287 3.61 11.27 17.91
N LEU A 288 2.47 10.87 18.47
CA LEU A 288 1.64 9.79 17.93
C LEU A 288 0.84 10.19 16.68
N ALA A 289 0.50 11.47 16.53
CA ALA A 289 -0.33 11.96 15.43
C ALA A 289 0.13 11.50 14.02
N PRO A 290 1.40 11.68 13.61
CA PRO A 290 1.85 11.20 12.29
C PRO A 290 1.91 9.66 12.18
N GLU A 291 2.07 8.95 13.30
CA GLU A 291 2.14 7.48 13.33
C GLU A 291 0.79 6.83 12.97
N VAL A 292 -0.34 7.49 13.24
CA VAL A 292 -1.68 7.00 12.86
C VAL A 292 -1.80 6.77 11.35
N TYR A 293 -1.19 7.63 10.52
CA TYR A 293 -1.32 7.60 9.06
C TYR A 293 -0.23 6.77 8.37
N GLN A 294 0.87 6.45 9.05
CA GLN A 294 2.00 5.70 8.49
C GLN A 294 1.60 4.33 7.90
N PRO A 295 0.86 3.45 8.63
CA PRO A 295 0.47 2.14 8.11
C PRO A 295 -0.40 2.22 6.85
N LEU A 296 -1.32 3.19 6.81
CA LEU A 296 -2.18 3.40 5.66
C LEU A 296 -1.38 3.86 4.43
N ARG A 297 -0.45 4.82 4.58
CA ARG A 297 0.43 5.26 3.49
C ARG A 297 1.27 4.11 2.93
N ARG A 298 1.83 3.27 3.80
CA ARG A 298 2.59 2.07 3.38
C ARG A 298 1.70 1.09 2.61
N LEU A 299 0.46 0.87 3.05
CA LEU A 299 -0.50 0.04 2.32
C LEU A 299 -0.85 0.62 0.94
N ALA A 300 -1.07 1.94 0.86
CA ALA A 300 -1.35 2.62 -0.41
C ALA A 300 -0.20 2.43 -1.41
N ALA A 301 1.06 2.56 -0.96
CA ALA A 301 2.23 2.32 -1.80
C ALA A 301 2.33 0.86 -2.28
N ALA A 302 1.95 -0.10 -1.43
CA ALA A 302 1.93 -1.53 -1.77
C ALA A 302 0.72 -1.96 -2.62
N TYR A 303 -0.19 -1.05 -3.00
CA TYR A 303 -1.38 -1.40 -3.77
C TYR A 303 -1.04 -1.90 -5.18
N HIS A 304 0.05 -1.43 -5.77
CA HIS A 304 0.55 -1.93 -7.06
C HIS A 304 1.01 -3.38 -7.00
N ASP A 305 1.61 -3.82 -5.87
CA ASP A 305 1.97 -5.22 -5.65
C ASP A 305 0.73 -6.13 -5.71
N ARG A 306 -0.42 -5.64 -5.22
CA ARG A 306 -1.71 -6.34 -5.33
C ARG A 306 -2.23 -6.38 -6.76
N GLN A 307 -2.22 -5.25 -7.46
CA GLN A 307 -2.70 -5.19 -8.86
C GLN A 307 -1.89 -6.12 -9.77
N ALA A 308 -0.57 -6.15 -9.62
CA ALA A 308 0.30 -7.03 -10.37
C ALA A 308 -0.01 -8.51 -10.09
N ALA A 309 -0.22 -8.90 -8.83
CA ALA A 309 -0.57 -10.27 -8.47
C ALA A 309 -1.96 -10.68 -8.96
N GLU A 310 -2.95 -9.78 -8.90
CA GLU A 310 -4.30 -10.04 -9.43
C GLU A 310 -4.31 -10.16 -10.95
N ALA A 311 -3.50 -9.37 -11.67
CA ALA A 311 -3.35 -9.48 -13.12
C ALA A 311 -2.67 -10.79 -13.55
N ALA A 312 -1.74 -11.31 -12.74
CA ALA A 312 -1.04 -12.57 -12.99
C ALA A 312 -1.86 -13.82 -12.63
N ALA A 313 -2.81 -13.72 -11.69
CA ALA A 313 -3.54 -14.89 -11.19
C ALA A 313 -4.21 -15.75 -12.29
N PRO A 314 -4.88 -15.19 -13.33
CA PRO A 314 -5.53 -15.99 -14.36
C PRO A 314 -4.58 -16.89 -15.16
N SER A 315 -3.34 -16.47 -15.40
CA SER A 315 -2.35 -17.26 -16.15
C SER A 315 -1.70 -18.37 -15.29
N LEU A 316 -1.88 -18.30 -13.97
CA LEU A 316 -1.34 -19.24 -12.99
C LEU A 316 -2.34 -20.32 -12.57
N VAL A 317 -3.60 -20.23 -13.00
CA VAL A 317 -4.62 -21.25 -12.74
C VAL A 317 -4.31 -22.51 -13.53
N THR A 318 -3.95 -23.58 -12.82
CA THR A 318 -3.86 -24.93 -13.36
C THR A 318 -5.21 -25.64 -13.15
N PRO A 319 -5.81 -26.28 -14.16
CA PRO A 319 -7.01 -27.09 -13.96
C PRO A 319 -6.72 -28.20 -12.95
N ASP A 320 -7.54 -28.29 -11.90
CA ASP A 320 -7.47 -29.37 -10.92
C ASP A 320 -7.54 -30.72 -11.67
N THR A 321 -6.64 -31.64 -11.30
CA THR A 321 -6.59 -33.02 -11.81
C THR A 321 -7.75 -33.84 -11.30
#